data_AF-A0A3D4UG88-F1
#
_entry.id   AF-A0A3D4UG88-F1
#
_cell.length_a   1.000
_cell.length_b   1.000
_cell.length_c   1.000
_cell.angle_alpha   90.00
_cell.angle_beta   90.00
_cell.angle_gamma   90.00
#
_symmetry.space_group_name_H-M   'P 1'
#
loop_
_entity.id
_entity.type
_entity.pdbx_description
1 polymer ?
#
loop_
_entity_poly.entity_id
_entity_poly.type
_entity_poly.pdbx_seq_one_letter_code
_entity_poly.pdbx_strand_id
1 'polypeptide(L)'
;MDVSLAQLWLPILIATVCVFFASSIIWMLLPYHKPDIKFIPNEGEFDEAISKLNIAPGFYMYPNCQDAKDMKGDAFKARWKSGPWGTINVLGQQPNFGMNLLKTFIAYGVITVMVAYIAGLAMGPGADYMEVFRVVATAGILGHCMGALAGSFFMGTPTRFIITSF
;
A
#
# COMPACT_ATOMS: atom_id res chain seq x y z
N MET A 1 -14.82 -31.32 -12.80
CA MET A 1 -15.66 -30.09 -12.81
C MET A 1 -14.92 -29.07 -11.99
N ASP A 2 -14.53 -27.97 -12.61
CA ASP A 2 -13.73 -26.93 -11.95
C ASP A 2 -14.59 -26.16 -10.93
N VAL A 3 -13.97 -25.62 -9.89
CA VAL A 3 -14.66 -24.81 -8.88
C VAL A 3 -14.83 -23.39 -9.42
N SER A 4 -16.07 -22.97 -9.63
CA SER A 4 -16.37 -21.61 -10.13
C SER A 4 -16.35 -20.57 -9.02
N LEU A 5 -16.03 -19.31 -9.36
CA LEU A 5 -16.12 -18.18 -8.43
C LEU A 5 -17.53 -18.00 -7.85
N ALA A 6 -18.56 -18.30 -8.65
CA ALA A 6 -19.94 -18.26 -8.20
C ALA A 6 -20.23 -19.26 -7.08
N GLN A 7 -19.51 -20.38 -7.01
CA GLN A 7 -19.61 -21.34 -5.89
C GLN A 7 -18.84 -20.87 -4.65
N LEU A 8 -17.85 -19.98 -4.83
CA LEU A 8 -17.00 -19.45 -3.76
C LEU A 8 -17.47 -18.09 -3.21
N TRP A 9 -18.64 -17.59 -3.63
CA TRP A 9 -19.14 -16.25 -3.26
C TRP A 9 -19.18 -16.03 -1.73
N LEU A 10 -19.64 -17.04 -0.98
CA LEU A 10 -19.77 -16.95 0.47
C LEU A 10 -18.39 -16.97 1.16
N PRO A 11 -17.49 -17.94 0.86
CA PRO A 11 -16.10 -17.87 1.32
C PRO A 11 -15.40 -16.55 1.00
N ILE A 12 -15.59 -15.99 -0.20
CA ILE A 12 -15.00 -14.71 -0.61
C ILE A 12 -15.51 -13.58 0.29
N LEU A 13 -16.82 -13.49 0.49
CA LEU A 13 -17.41 -12.43 1.32
C LEU A 13 -16.94 -12.54 2.77
N ILE A 14 -16.96 -13.74 3.33
CA ILE A 14 -16.52 -14.00 4.72
C ILE A 14 -15.05 -13.61 4.86
N ALA A 15 -14.16 -14.09 3.98
CA ALA A 15 -12.74 -13.80 4.05
C ALA A 15 -12.47 -12.28 3.91
N THR A 16 -13.19 -11.59 3.03
CA THR A 16 -13.08 -10.13 2.86
C THR A 16 -13.44 -9.38 4.15
N VAL A 17 -14.55 -9.77 4.79
CA VAL A 17 -14.96 -9.19 6.08
C VAL A 17 -13.94 -9.49 7.18
N CYS A 18 -13.50 -10.75 7.27
CA CYS A 18 -12.52 -11.17 8.26
C CYS A 18 -11.20 -10.41 8.13
N VAL A 19 -10.63 -10.29 6.92
CA VAL A 19 -9.36 -9.57 6.72
C VAL A 19 -9.51 -8.08 6.99
N PHE A 20 -10.64 -7.47 6.63
CA PHE A 20 -10.91 -6.05 6.91
C PHE A 20 -10.94 -5.74 8.41
N PHE A 21 -11.64 -6.57 9.20
CA PHE A 21 -11.66 -6.40 10.65
C PHE A 21 -10.34 -6.80 11.31
N ALA A 22 -9.70 -7.88 10.87
CA ALA A 22 -8.39 -8.29 11.41
C ALA A 22 -7.34 -7.19 11.20
N SER A 23 -7.25 -6.66 9.98
CA SER A 23 -6.46 -5.48 9.60
C SER A 23 -6.70 -4.31 10.57
N SER A 24 -7.96 -3.90 10.71
CA SER A 24 -8.34 -2.77 11.57
C SER A 24 -7.95 -2.99 13.04
N ILE A 25 -8.21 -4.19 13.57
CA ILE A 25 -7.89 -4.55 14.96
C ILE A 25 -6.37 -4.57 15.17
N ILE A 26 -5.63 -5.18 14.25
CA ILE A 26 -4.17 -5.25 14.32
C ILE A 26 -3.58 -3.84 14.30
N TRP A 27 -4.00 -2.99 13.36
CA TRP A 27 -3.51 -1.61 13.27
C TRP A 27 -3.78 -0.80 14.54
N MET A 28 -4.97 -0.95 15.14
CA MET A 28 -5.35 -0.23 16.35
C MET A 28 -4.65 -0.77 17.61
N LEU A 29 -4.54 -2.09 17.78
CA LEU A 29 -4.01 -2.72 18.99
C LEU A 29 -2.49 -2.88 18.96
N LEU A 30 -1.90 -3.00 17.77
CA LEU A 30 -0.48 -3.22 17.55
C LEU A 30 0.09 -2.06 16.72
N PRO A 31 0.48 -0.93 17.35
CA PRO A 31 0.85 0.30 16.66
C PRO A 31 2.27 0.25 16.08
N TYR A 32 2.58 -0.79 15.31
CA TYR A 32 3.90 -1.01 14.70
C TYR A 32 4.30 0.10 13.73
N HIS A 33 3.33 0.81 13.16
CA HIS A 33 3.54 1.96 12.28
C HIS A 33 4.13 3.19 12.97
N LYS A 34 3.92 3.36 14.29
CA LYS A 34 4.28 4.60 15.01
C LYS A 34 5.76 4.97 14.90
N PRO A 35 6.73 4.06 15.02
CA PRO A 35 8.14 4.43 14.88
C PRO A 35 8.54 4.79 13.45
N ASP A 36 7.75 4.44 12.43
CA ASP A 36 8.02 4.77 11.02
C ASP A 36 7.37 6.10 10.59
N ILE A 37 6.28 6.51 11.24
CA ILE A 37 5.65 7.82 11.03
C ILE A 37 6.30 8.85 11.98
N LYS A 38 7.22 9.65 11.45
CA LYS A 38 7.95 10.66 12.24
C LYS A 38 7.22 12.01 12.23
N PHE A 39 7.23 12.66 13.39
CA PHE A 39 6.85 14.06 13.51
C PHE A 39 7.92 14.96 12.88
N ILE A 40 7.51 15.98 12.13
CA ILE A 40 8.42 16.96 11.55
C ILE A 40 8.83 17.96 12.64
N PRO A 41 10.12 18.09 12.99
CA PRO A 41 10.57 19.13 13.92
C PRO A 41 10.19 20.52 13.39
N ASN A 42 9.73 21.41 14.28
CA ASN A 42 9.29 22.77 13.92
C ASN A 42 8.18 22.81 12.85
N GLU A 43 7.15 21.96 12.99
CA GLU A 43 6.06 21.78 12.02
C GLU A 43 5.40 23.10 11.57
N GLY A 44 5.26 24.09 12.45
CA GLY A 44 4.72 25.41 12.08
C GLY A 44 5.59 26.16 11.05
N GLU A 45 6.92 26.10 11.18
CA GLU A 45 7.82 26.70 10.18
C GLU A 45 7.76 25.94 8.85
N PHE A 46 7.59 24.62 8.92
CA PHE A 46 7.40 23.77 7.75
C PHE A 46 6.09 24.11 7.01
N ASP A 47 4.99 24.24 7.73
CA ASP A 47 3.67 24.58 7.19
C ASP A 47 3.71 25.94 6.48
N GLU A 48 4.32 26.95 7.11
CA GLU A 48 4.49 28.27 6.49
C GLU A 48 5.37 28.23 5.24
N ALA A 49 6.48 27.48 5.27
CA ALA A 49 7.39 27.37 4.14
C ALA A 49 6.74 26.68 2.94
N ILE A 50 6.05 25.55 3.16
CA ILE A 50 5.39 24.79 2.11
C ILE A 50 4.18 25.53 1.53
N SER A 51 3.39 26.21 2.38
CA SER A 51 2.23 26.98 1.91
C SER A 51 2.61 28.07 0.91
N LYS A 52 3.76 28.74 1.11
CA LYS A 52 4.27 29.79 0.21
C LYS A 52 4.63 29.27 -1.20
N LEU A 53 4.92 27.97 -1.34
CA LEU A 53 5.30 27.36 -2.61
C LEU A 53 4.10 27.09 -3.53
N ASN A 54 2.87 27.14 -3.01
CA ASN A 54 1.64 26.88 -3.78
C ASN A 54 1.70 25.59 -4.62
N ILE A 55 2.26 24.53 -4.04
CA ILE A 55 2.40 23.23 -4.71
C ILE A 55 1.01 22.64 -4.96
N ALA A 56 0.68 22.36 -6.22
CA ALA A 56 -0.59 21.75 -6.58
C ALA A 56 -0.69 20.31 -6.03
N PRO A 57 -1.90 19.75 -5.84
CA PRO A 57 -2.08 18.35 -5.46
C PRO A 57 -1.34 17.40 -6.40
N GLY A 58 -0.59 16.44 -5.83
CA GLY A 58 0.24 15.54 -6.62
C GLY A 58 1.31 14.82 -5.80
N PHE A 59 1.99 13.88 -6.45
CA PHE A 59 3.12 13.14 -5.91
C PHE A 59 4.43 13.66 -6.49
N TYR A 60 5.27 14.21 -5.63
CA TYR A 60 6.53 14.85 -6.00
C TYR A 60 7.70 14.06 -5.42
N MET A 61 8.71 13.82 -6.23
CA MET A 61 10.03 13.36 -5.81
C MET A 61 10.99 14.54 -5.86
N TYR A 62 11.93 14.63 -4.91
CA TYR A 62 12.99 15.63 -4.95
C TYR A 62 14.33 15.05 -4.46
N PRO A 63 15.47 15.52 -5.01
CA PRO A 63 15.56 16.49 -6.09
C PRO A 63 15.16 15.84 -7.42
N ASN A 64 14.37 16.56 -8.23
CA ASN A 64 13.91 16.10 -9.54
C ASN A 64 14.09 17.21 -10.58
N CYS A 65 14.00 16.86 -11.85
CA CYS A 65 14.08 17.78 -13.00
C CYS A 65 12.80 17.72 -13.84
N GLN A 66 12.50 18.80 -14.54
CA GLN A 66 11.31 18.89 -15.38
C GLN A 66 11.48 18.08 -16.68
N ASP A 67 12.67 18.13 -17.28
CA ASP A 67 13.01 17.36 -18.48
C ASP A 67 14.08 16.31 -18.18
N ALA A 68 13.91 15.10 -18.73
CA ALA A 68 14.87 14.00 -18.56
C ALA A 68 16.28 14.34 -19.09
N LYS A 69 16.41 15.30 -20.01
CA LYS A 69 17.69 15.77 -20.54
C LYS A 69 18.55 16.45 -19.45
N ASP A 70 17.91 17.09 -18.48
CA ASP A 70 18.59 17.88 -17.44
C ASP A 70 19.23 16.97 -16.37
N MET A 71 18.82 15.70 -16.30
CA MET A 71 19.41 14.70 -15.40
C MET A 71 20.92 14.52 -15.62
N LYS A 72 21.40 14.77 -16.84
CA LYS A 72 22.81 14.64 -17.20
C LYS A 72 23.63 15.89 -16.86
N GLY A 73 22.97 17.01 -16.55
CA GLY A 73 23.61 18.27 -16.22
C GLY A 73 24.36 18.21 -14.89
N ASP A 74 25.52 18.86 -14.82
CA ASP A 74 26.36 18.81 -13.63
C ASP A 74 25.70 19.47 -12.41
N ALA A 75 24.88 20.49 -12.63
CA ALA A 75 24.08 21.13 -11.57
C ALA A 75 23.09 20.14 -10.93
N PHE A 76 22.39 19.34 -11.73
CA PHE A 76 21.47 18.33 -11.21
C PHE A 76 22.23 17.22 -10.49
N LYS A 77 23.34 16.72 -11.07
CA LYS A 77 24.18 15.71 -10.42
C LYS A 77 24.73 16.19 -9.08
N ALA A 78 25.18 17.44 -9.00
CA ALA A 78 25.66 18.04 -7.77
C ALA A 78 24.54 18.10 -6.70
N ARG A 79 23.36 18.59 -7.07
CA ARG A 79 22.19 18.63 -6.18
C ARG A 79 21.72 17.24 -5.76
N TRP A 80 21.69 16.29 -6.70
CA TRP A 80 21.35 14.90 -6.43
C TRP A 80 22.36 14.24 -5.49
N LYS A 81 23.65 14.58 -5.60
CA LYS A 81 24.70 14.08 -4.68
C LYS A 81 24.59 14.70 -3.29
N SER A 82 24.21 15.97 -3.19
CA SER A 82 24.13 16.68 -1.91
C SER A 82 22.83 16.44 -1.15
N GLY A 83 21.78 15.97 -1.82
CA GLY A 83 20.43 15.92 -1.26
C GLY A 83 19.85 17.32 -1.00
N PRO A 84 18.77 17.43 -0.21
CA PRO A 84 18.03 16.34 0.43
C PRO A 84 17.22 15.50 -0.56
N TRP A 85 16.99 14.21 -0.24
CA TRP A 85 16.14 13.29 -1.00
C TRP A 85 14.82 13.04 -0.27
N GLY A 86 13.72 13.04 -1.00
CA GLY A 86 12.42 12.73 -0.41
C GLY A 86 11.27 12.73 -1.39
N THR A 87 10.09 12.48 -0.84
CA THR A 87 8.81 12.54 -1.53
C THR A 87 7.86 13.47 -0.79
N ILE A 88 6.98 14.14 -1.52
CA ILE A 88 5.87 14.93 -0.97
C ILE A 88 4.61 14.47 -1.69
N ASN A 89 3.60 14.04 -0.92
CA ASN A 89 2.27 13.76 -1.45
C ASN A 89 1.32 14.87 -0.98
N VAL A 90 1.00 15.80 -1.88
CA VAL A 90 0.08 16.90 -1.60
C VAL A 90 -1.34 16.43 -1.91
N LEU A 91 -2.16 16.32 -0.87
CA LEU A 91 -3.55 15.90 -1.01
C LEU A 91 -4.41 17.06 -1.48
N GLY A 92 -5.30 16.81 -2.45
CA GLY A 92 -6.20 17.85 -2.99
C GLY A 92 -7.38 18.21 -2.07
N GLN A 93 -7.57 17.45 -0.99
CA GLN A 93 -8.62 17.66 -0.01
C GLN A 93 -8.26 16.93 1.28
N GLN A 94 -8.95 17.28 2.37
CA GLN A 94 -8.82 16.57 3.64
C GLN A 94 -9.13 15.08 3.46
N PRO A 95 -8.34 14.17 4.06
CA PRO A 95 -8.64 12.74 4.05
C PRO A 95 -10.05 12.45 4.58
N ASN A 96 -10.83 11.71 3.79
CA ASN A 96 -12.14 11.22 4.23
C ASN A 96 -11.96 9.79 4.78
N PHE A 97 -12.01 9.67 6.11
CA PHE A 97 -11.78 8.42 6.81
C PHE A 97 -12.75 7.30 6.36
N GLY A 98 -14.05 7.58 6.30
CA GLY A 98 -15.05 6.58 5.90
C GLY A 98 -14.89 6.12 4.45
N MET A 99 -14.57 7.04 3.53
CA MET A 99 -14.28 6.71 2.14
C MET A 99 -13.00 5.86 2.01
N ASN A 100 -11.98 6.16 2.80
CA ASN A 100 -10.75 5.36 2.81
C ASN A 100 -11.02 3.95 3.33
N LEU A 101 -11.83 3.78 4.38
CA LEU A 101 -12.27 2.46 4.84
C LEU A 101 -13.02 1.68 3.75
N LEU A 102 -13.94 2.33 3.03
CA LEU A 102 -14.65 1.70 1.92
C LEU A 102 -13.70 1.27 0.80
N LYS A 103 -12.76 2.13 0.40
CA LYS A 103 -11.73 1.79 -0.59
C LYS A 103 -10.88 0.60 -0.15
N THR A 104 -10.46 0.57 1.12
CA THR A 104 -9.71 -0.55 1.70
C THR A 104 -10.53 -1.84 1.66
N PHE A 105 -11.80 -1.80 2.05
CA PHE A 105 -12.70 -2.95 2.00
C PHE A 105 -12.84 -3.49 0.57
N ILE A 106 -13.06 -2.60 -0.41
CA ILE A 106 -13.15 -2.99 -1.83
C ILE A 106 -11.84 -3.61 -2.31
N ALA A 107 -10.69 -3.02 -1.98
CA ALA A 107 -9.38 -3.54 -2.37
C ALA A 107 -9.14 -4.94 -1.79
N TYR A 108 -9.48 -5.17 -0.52
CA TYR A 108 -9.41 -6.51 0.09
C TYR A 108 -10.36 -7.50 -0.55
N GLY A 109 -11.56 -7.07 -0.96
CA GLY A 109 -12.49 -7.89 -1.72
C GLY A 109 -11.91 -8.32 -3.08
N VAL A 110 -11.31 -7.39 -3.82
CA VAL A 110 -10.64 -7.69 -5.09
C VAL A 110 -9.51 -8.71 -4.90
N ILE A 111 -8.67 -8.54 -3.88
CA ILE A 111 -7.60 -9.50 -3.57
C ILE A 111 -8.19 -10.87 -3.23
N THR A 112 -9.23 -10.91 -2.40
CA THR A 112 -9.88 -12.17 -1.98
C THR A 112 -10.53 -12.90 -3.16
N VAL A 113 -11.14 -12.18 -4.10
CA VAL A 113 -11.65 -12.76 -5.36
C VAL A 113 -10.50 -13.36 -6.18
N MET A 114 -9.37 -12.68 -6.28
CA MET A 114 -8.20 -13.21 -7.01
C MET A 114 -7.60 -14.45 -6.33
N VAL A 115 -7.58 -14.49 -5.00
CA VAL A 115 -7.16 -15.67 -4.23
C VAL A 115 -8.12 -16.85 -4.50
N ALA A 116 -9.44 -16.60 -4.50
CA ALA A 116 -10.43 -17.61 -4.83
C ALA A 116 -10.33 -18.09 -6.29
N TYR A 117 -10.00 -17.19 -7.21
CA TYR A 117 -9.74 -17.54 -8.61
C TYR A 117 -8.54 -18.49 -8.73
N ILE A 118 -7.43 -18.18 -8.05
CA ILE A 118 -6.25 -19.07 -8.00
C ILE A 118 -6.62 -20.43 -7.41
N ALA A 119 -7.37 -20.45 -6.31
CA ALA A 119 -7.81 -21.70 -5.69
C ALA A 119 -8.71 -22.53 -6.60
N GLY A 120 -9.65 -21.91 -7.33
CA GLY A 120 -10.55 -22.60 -8.26
C GLY A 120 -9.85 -23.17 -9.50
N LEU A 121 -8.72 -22.59 -9.91
CA LEU A 121 -7.85 -23.14 -10.96
C LEU A 121 -6.96 -24.27 -10.45
N ALA A 122 -6.46 -24.16 -9.22
CA ALA A 122 -5.49 -25.10 -8.66
C ALA A 122 -6.14 -26.35 -8.06
N MET A 123 -7.38 -26.24 -7.56
CA MET A 123 -8.01 -27.27 -6.73
C MET A 123 -9.37 -27.70 -7.29
N GLY A 124 -9.60 -29.02 -7.28
CA GLY A 124 -10.91 -29.60 -7.57
C GLY A 124 -11.82 -29.69 -6.33
N PRO A 125 -13.12 -29.98 -6.52
CA PRO A 125 -14.04 -30.26 -5.41
C PRO A 125 -13.51 -31.42 -4.55
N GLY A 126 -13.57 -31.26 -3.22
CA GLY A 126 -13.11 -32.29 -2.27
C GLY A 126 -11.59 -32.34 -2.07
N ALA A 127 -10.84 -31.36 -2.58
CA ALA A 127 -9.42 -31.19 -2.29
C ALA A 127 -9.11 -31.22 -0.78
N ASP A 128 -7.94 -31.75 -0.43
CA ASP A 128 -7.49 -31.79 0.96
C ASP A 128 -7.35 -30.38 1.54
N TYR A 129 -7.76 -30.23 2.81
CA TYR A 129 -7.75 -28.93 3.49
C TYR A 129 -6.36 -28.29 3.49
N MET A 130 -5.31 -29.07 3.76
CA MET A 130 -3.96 -28.52 3.92
C MET A 130 -3.38 -28.07 2.58
N GLU A 131 -3.78 -28.71 1.47
CA GLU A 131 -3.42 -28.28 0.13
C GLU A 131 -4.10 -26.95 -0.21
N VAL A 132 -5.41 -26.83 0.04
CA VAL A 132 -6.17 -25.58 -0.15
C VAL A 132 -5.57 -24.47 0.71
N PHE A 133 -5.30 -24.75 1.99
CA PHE A 133 -4.75 -23.79 2.94
C PHE A 133 -3.40 -23.24 2.46
N ARG A 134 -2.48 -24.09 2.02
CA ARG A 134 -1.16 -23.65 1.53
C ARG A 134 -1.29 -22.68 0.36
N VAL A 135 -2.11 -23.02 -0.64
CA VAL A 135 -2.31 -22.16 -1.82
C VAL A 135 -2.98 -20.84 -1.45
N VAL A 136 -4.10 -20.90 -0.73
CA VAL A 136 -4.89 -19.73 -0.36
C VAL A 136 -4.13 -18.80 0.59
N ALA A 137 -3.43 -19.35 1.60
CA ALA A 137 -2.65 -18.56 2.54
C ALA A 137 -1.44 -17.91 1.86
N THR A 138 -0.71 -18.64 1.01
CA THR A 138 0.41 -18.05 0.26
C THR A 138 -0.07 -16.93 -0.66
N ALA A 139 -1.13 -17.16 -1.45
CA ALA A 139 -1.70 -16.13 -2.32
C ALA A 139 -2.24 -14.93 -1.53
N GLY A 140 -2.91 -15.18 -0.41
CA GLY A 140 -3.42 -14.14 0.49
C GLY A 140 -2.32 -13.29 1.10
N ILE A 141 -1.23 -13.89 1.59
CA ILE A 141 -0.07 -13.15 2.13
C ILE A 141 0.57 -12.28 1.04
N LEU A 142 0.75 -12.83 -0.17
CA LEU A 142 1.31 -12.06 -1.27
C LEU A 142 0.43 -10.87 -1.65
N GLY A 143 -0.90 -11.06 -1.71
CA GLY A 143 -1.84 -10.02 -2.08
C GLY A 143 -2.02 -8.95 -1.01
N HIS A 144 -2.27 -9.35 0.25
CA HIS A 144 -2.60 -8.43 1.33
C HIS A 144 -1.37 -7.79 1.99
N CYS A 145 -0.23 -8.50 2.08
CA CYS A 145 0.91 -8.02 2.86
C CYS A 145 2.09 -7.51 2.00
N MET A 146 2.21 -7.95 0.75
CA MET A 146 3.43 -7.72 -0.05
C MET A 146 3.23 -6.79 -1.26
N GLY A 147 1.99 -6.38 -1.55
CA GLY A 147 1.65 -5.64 -2.77
C GLY A 147 2.41 -4.32 -2.98
N ALA A 148 2.75 -3.62 -1.89
CA ALA A 148 3.47 -2.34 -1.95
C ALA A 148 5.01 -2.47 -1.84
N LEU A 149 5.54 -3.67 -1.60
CA LEU A 149 6.95 -3.85 -1.24
C LEU A 149 7.91 -3.45 -2.37
N ALA A 150 7.68 -3.92 -3.59
CA ALA A 150 8.56 -3.58 -4.70
C ALA A 150 8.55 -2.07 -5.02
N GLY A 151 7.37 -1.45 -4.90
CA GLY A 151 7.20 -0.01 -5.11
C GLY A 151 7.89 0.83 -4.04
N SER A 152 7.95 0.35 -2.80
CA SER A 152 8.49 1.14 -1.68
C SER A 152 9.98 1.42 -1.79
N PHE A 153 10.75 0.54 -2.43
CA PHE A 153 12.20 0.72 -2.61
C PHE A 153 12.54 1.98 -3.38
N PHE A 154 11.79 2.26 -4.45
CA PHE A 154 12.01 3.45 -5.28
C PHE A 154 11.39 4.70 -4.67
N MET A 155 10.34 4.54 -3.86
CA MET A 155 9.61 5.65 -3.26
C MET A 155 10.16 6.08 -1.89
N GLY A 156 11.25 5.46 -1.42
CA GLY A 156 11.88 5.77 -0.15
C GLY A 156 11.01 5.49 1.08
N THR A 157 9.94 4.69 0.92
CA THR A 157 9.06 4.33 2.05
C THR A 157 9.70 3.20 2.84
N PRO A 158 9.82 3.29 4.19
CA PRO A 158 10.47 2.26 4.98
C PRO A 158 9.86 0.88 4.76
N THR A 159 10.68 -0.13 4.48
CA THR A 159 10.21 -1.51 4.30
C THR A 159 9.40 -2.00 5.50
N ARG A 160 9.85 -1.64 6.72
CA ARG A 160 9.15 -1.94 7.98
C ARG A 160 7.74 -1.38 7.99
N PHE A 161 7.55 -0.13 7.52
CA PHE A 161 6.23 0.47 7.44
C PHE A 161 5.33 -0.35 6.52
N ILE A 162 5.79 -0.73 5.32
CA ILE A 162 4.99 -1.51 4.37
C ILE A 162 4.55 -2.85 4.94
N ILE A 163 5.48 -3.63 5.51
CA ILE A 163 5.19 -4.96 6.06
C ILE A 163 4.52 -4.90 7.44
N THR A 164 4.15 -3.73 7.95
CA THR A 164 3.36 -3.56 9.17
C THR A 164 2.16 -2.65 8.96
N SER A 165 1.89 -2.25 7.71
CA SER A 165 0.75 -1.43 7.30
C SER A 165 -0.36 -2.28 6.67
N PHE A 166 -0.72 -3.33 7.40
CA PHE A 166 -1.88 -4.17 7.10
C PHE A 166 -2.93 -4.03 8.18
#